data_AF-A0A8J6WPX9-F1
#
_entry.id   AF-A0A8J6WPX9-F1
#
_cell.length_a   1.000
_cell.length_b   1.000
_cell.length_c   1.000
_cell.angle_alpha   90.00
_cell.angle_beta   90.00
_cell.angle_gamma   90.00
#
_symmetry.space_group_name_H-M   'P 1'
#
loop_
_entity.id
_entity.type
_entity.pdbx_description
1 polymer ?
#
loop_
_entity_poly.entity_id
_entity_poly.type
_entity_poly.pdbx_seq_one_letter_code
_entity_poly.pdbx_strand_id
1 'polypeptide(L)'
;MPSLQSLQQRLTALEAQIAGLKQEGDYLIGVRLERSAAGGTASQSAKQDLKYARLRAGRGKLLPNGKKSMYVPVRDIARYDAACRRGEQIQKLERELNQLQAQIVKLEPSPYRSLRGGKPHQRSAHEQYSKHNETPSTAILEVAPPPVPIAPAAILVLYRQQTNAPVHAVAAEVWQENQPIAVVPAIHCMGLKGDRVSAYIKEMLASLAQQFGVTRFEDVIKEVPVAQCPIEPCPLRV
;
A
#
# COMPACT_ATOMS: atom_id res chain seq x y z
N MET A 1 -12.58 1.26 -19.72
CA MET A 1 -11.99 0.83 -18.44
C MET A 1 -11.42 -0.57 -18.65
N PRO A 2 -10.16 -0.84 -18.29
CA PRO A 2 -9.63 -2.20 -18.35
C PRO A 2 -10.44 -3.12 -17.41
N SER A 3 -10.75 -4.33 -17.84
CA SER A 3 -11.46 -5.32 -17.02
C SER A 3 -10.52 -5.87 -15.93
N LEU A 4 -11.07 -6.34 -14.81
CA LEU A 4 -10.29 -6.94 -13.73
C LEU A 4 -9.42 -8.11 -14.25
N GLN A 5 -9.99 -8.95 -15.12
CA GLN A 5 -9.27 -10.03 -15.80
C GLN A 5 -8.08 -9.51 -16.64
N SER A 6 -8.25 -8.42 -17.39
CA SER A 6 -7.15 -7.83 -18.17
C SER A 6 -6.01 -7.29 -17.29
N LEU A 7 -6.33 -6.77 -16.10
CA LEU A 7 -5.33 -6.31 -15.14
C LEU A 7 -4.58 -7.47 -14.48
N GLN A 8 -5.28 -8.56 -14.14
CA GLN A 8 -4.66 -9.79 -13.62
C GLN A 8 -3.74 -10.45 -14.66
N GLN A 9 -4.14 -10.48 -15.93
CA GLN A 9 -3.29 -10.96 -17.03
C GLN A 9 -2.03 -10.09 -17.18
N ARG A 10 -2.16 -8.77 -17.06
CA ARG A 10 -1.01 -7.87 -17.11
C ARG A 10 -0.07 -8.05 -15.90
N LEU A 11 -0.62 -8.27 -14.71
CA LEU A 11 0.14 -8.55 -13.50
C LEU A 11 0.99 -9.82 -13.67
N THR A 12 0.37 -10.92 -14.08
CA THR A 12 1.08 -12.19 -14.32
C THR A 12 2.15 -12.07 -15.42
N ALA A 13 1.88 -11.30 -16.48
CA ALA A 13 2.86 -11.01 -17.52
C ALA A 13 4.08 -10.22 -16.98
N LEU A 14 3.86 -9.21 -16.14
CA LEU A 14 4.95 -8.45 -15.52
C LEU A 14 5.77 -9.30 -14.55
N GLU A 15 5.11 -10.16 -13.76
CA GLU A 15 5.80 -11.10 -12.87
C GLU A 15 6.70 -12.06 -13.66
N ALA A 16 6.21 -12.59 -14.78
CA ALA A 16 7.00 -13.44 -15.68
C ALA A 16 8.20 -12.69 -16.28
N GLN A 17 8.03 -11.42 -16.69
CA GLN A 17 9.13 -10.60 -17.20
C GLN A 17 10.20 -10.32 -16.13
N ILE A 18 9.78 -10.00 -14.90
CA ILE A 18 10.70 -9.80 -13.77
C ILE A 18 11.46 -11.10 -13.48
N ALA A 19 10.76 -12.24 -13.47
CA ALA A 19 11.39 -13.55 -13.25
C ALA A 19 12.42 -13.86 -14.35
N GLY A 20 12.10 -13.59 -15.62
CA GLY A 20 13.02 -13.76 -16.74
C GLY A 20 14.29 -12.92 -16.59
N LEU A 21 14.15 -11.63 -16.28
CA LEU A 21 15.31 -10.75 -16.05
C LEU A 21 16.17 -11.18 -14.86
N LYS A 22 15.56 -11.75 -13.81
CA LYS A 22 16.28 -12.29 -12.64
C LYS A 22 17.03 -13.58 -12.97
N GLN A 23 16.53 -14.39 -13.91
CA GLN A 23 17.19 -15.63 -14.37
C GLN A 23 18.32 -15.35 -15.38
N GLU A 24 18.24 -14.26 -16.15
CA GLU A 24 19.24 -13.88 -17.15
C GLU A 24 20.63 -13.59 -16.55
N GLY A 25 20.69 -13.15 -15.29
CA GLY A 25 21.94 -13.03 -14.55
C GLY A 25 21.90 -12.01 -13.43
N ASP A 26 23.09 -11.66 -12.92
CA ASP A 26 23.24 -10.73 -11.80
C ASP A 26 22.56 -9.38 -12.09
N TYR A 27 21.91 -8.79 -11.10
CA TYR A 27 21.28 -7.48 -11.21
C TYR A 27 21.60 -6.61 -9.99
N LEU A 28 21.71 -5.30 -10.19
CA LEU A 28 22.05 -4.34 -9.15
C LEU A 28 21.05 -3.18 -9.12
N ILE A 29 20.26 -3.08 -8.05
CA ILE A 29 19.20 -2.08 -7.92
C ILE A 29 19.72 -0.81 -7.24
N GLY A 30 19.53 0.33 -7.89
CA GLY A 30 19.91 1.64 -7.34
C GLY A 30 21.43 1.78 -7.21
N VAL A 31 22.16 1.17 -8.13
CA VAL A 31 23.61 1.26 -8.24
C VAL A 31 23.93 1.81 -9.63
N ARG A 32 24.91 2.72 -9.72
CA ARG A 32 25.39 3.26 -10.98
C ARG A 32 26.87 3.00 -11.17
N LEU A 33 27.27 2.76 -12.41
CA LEU A 33 28.66 2.63 -12.80
C LEU A 33 29.16 3.98 -13.35
N GLU A 34 30.18 4.54 -12.72
CA GLU A 34 30.84 5.76 -13.18
C GLU A 34 32.18 5.40 -13.82
N ARG A 35 32.34 5.71 -15.11
CA ARG A 35 33.65 5.65 -15.78
C ARG A 35 34.42 6.91 -15.42
N SER A 36 35.01 6.90 -14.22
CA SER A 36 35.80 8.02 -13.71
C SER A 36 37.25 7.60 -13.59
N ALA A 37 38.16 8.47 -14.03
CA ALA A 37 39.57 8.40 -13.70
C ALA A 37 39.75 8.23 -12.17
N ALA A 38 40.77 7.48 -11.74
CA ALA A 38 41.04 7.28 -10.32
C ALA A 38 41.26 8.65 -9.62
N GLY A 39 40.38 9.02 -8.67
CA GLY A 39 40.49 10.28 -7.93
C GLY A 39 41.57 10.26 -6.84
N GLY A 40 41.97 11.44 -6.34
CA GLY A 40 42.87 11.58 -5.17
C GLY A 40 44.37 11.49 -5.47
N THR A 41 45.13 10.87 -4.55
CA THR A 41 46.60 10.61 -4.62
C THR A 41 46.98 9.50 -5.60
N ALA A 42 46.03 8.97 -6.38
CA ALA A 42 46.34 8.04 -7.47
C ALA A 42 47.32 8.69 -8.46
N SER A 43 48.30 7.92 -8.94
CA SER A 43 49.32 8.37 -9.89
C SER A 43 48.69 9.01 -11.12
N GLN A 44 49.38 9.98 -11.75
CA GLN A 44 48.86 10.60 -12.99
C GLN A 44 48.59 9.57 -14.10
N SER A 45 49.39 8.50 -14.18
CA SER A 45 49.16 7.38 -15.10
C SER A 45 47.84 6.62 -14.85
N ALA A 46 47.44 6.45 -13.58
CA ALA A 46 46.16 5.82 -13.22
C ALA A 46 44.95 6.71 -13.52
N LYS A 47 45.15 8.02 -13.66
CA LYS A 47 44.11 8.99 -14.05
C LYS A 47 43.86 9.00 -15.56
N GLN A 48 44.89 8.80 -16.37
CA GLN A 48 44.79 8.85 -17.84
C GLN A 48 44.35 7.51 -18.44
N ASP A 49 44.78 6.38 -17.89
CA ASP A 49 44.53 5.05 -18.48
C ASP A 49 43.14 4.46 -18.17
N LEU A 50 42.27 5.15 -17.41
CA LEU A 50 40.94 4.67 -17.00
C LEU A 50 40.92 3.21 -16.51
N LYS A 51 41.97 2.72 -15.84
CA LYS A 51 42.17 1.29 -15.49
C LYS A 51 41.02 0.68 -14.67
N TYR A 52 40.20 1.52 -14.04
CA TYR A 52 39.05 1.12 -13.24
C TYR A 52 37.86 2.05 -13.50
N ALA A 53 36.66 1.49 -13.44
CA ALA A 53 35.43 2.22 -13.20
C ALA A 53 35.09 2.21 -11.70
N ARG A 54 34.17 3.08 -11.28
CA ARG A 54 33.68 3.14 -9.90
C ARG A 54 32.20 2.80 -9.86
N LEU A 55 31.87 1.71 -9.20
CA LEU A 55 30.50 1.34 -8.87
C LEU A 55 30.05 2.08 -7.61
N ARG A 56 28.89 2.73 -7.63
CA ARG A 56 28.38 3.52 -6.49
C ARG A 56 26.95 3.16 -6.19
N ALA A 57 26.68 2.88 -4.92
CA ALA A 57 25.31 2.73 -4.42
C ALA A 57 24.63 4.10 -4.34
N GLY A 58 23.33 4.12 -4.62
CA GLY A 58 22.47 5.29 -4.47
C GLY A 58 22.35 5.75 -3.01
N ARG A 59 21.74 6.92 -2.83
CA ARG A 59 21.56 7.53 -1.49
C ARG A 59 20.85 6.55 -0.54
N GLY A 60 21.42 6.35 0.65
CA GLY A 60 20.87 5.48 1.68
C GLY A 60 21.02 3.98 1.42
N LYS A 61 21.72 3.58 0.35
CA LYS A 61 21.96 2.17 0.00
C LYS A 61 23.43 1.81 0.14
N LEU A 62 23.69 0.52 0.27
CA LEU A 62 25.03 -0.07 0.28
C LEU A 62 25.12 -1.11 -0.85
N LEU A 63 26.33 -1.31 -1.37
CA LEU A 63 26.63 -2.41 -2.27
C LEU A 63 26.58 -3.75 -1.50
N PRO A 64 26.56 -4.90 -2.18
CA PRO A 64 26.56 -6.22 -1.53
C PRO A 64 27.72 -6.44 -0.54
N ASN A 65 28.83 -5.72 -0.71
CA ASN A 65 29.99 -5.75 0.18
C ASN A 65 29.86 -4.81 1.39
N GLY A 66 28.69 -4.20 1.63
CA GLY A 66 28.45 -3.25 2.72
C GLY A 66 29.06 -1.86 2.52
N LYS A 67 29.73 -1.59 1.39
CA LYS A 67 30.38 -0.29 1.12
C LYS A 67 29.50 0.59 0.22
N LYS A 68 29.70 1.91 0.27
CA LYS A 68 29.02 2.86 -0.63
C LYS A 68 29.56 2.87 -2.05
N SER A 69 30.81 2.43 -2.24
CA SER A 69 31.44 2.37 -3.56
C SER A 69 32.51 1.30 -3.64
N MET A 70 32.76 0.81 -4.85
CA MET A 70 33.80 -0.18 -5.15
C MET A 70 34.44 0.15 -6.49
N TYR A 71 35.75 -0.09 -6.62
CA TYR A 71 36.42 -0.02 -7.92
C TYR A 71 36.21 -1.33 -8.67
N VAL A 72 35.90 -1.21 -9.95
CA VAL A 72 35.65 -2.30 -10.88
C VAL A 72 36.70 -2.21 -11.99
N PRO A 73 37.46 -3.26 -12.28
CA PRO A 73 38.45 -3.22 -13.36
C PRO A 73 37.76 -3.08 -14.73
N VAL A 74 38.44 -2.48 -15.70
CA VAL A 74 37.85 -2.18 -17.03
C VAL A 74 37.27 -3.42 -17.72
N ARG A 75 37.93 -4.56 -17.59
CA ARG A 75 37.46 -5.83 -18.16
C ARG A 75 36.06 -6.25 -17.69
N ASP A 76 35.70 -5.87 -16.47
CA ASP A 76 34.43 -6.27 -15.84
C ASP A 76 33.34 -5.19 -16.00
N ILE A 77 33.65 -4.04 -16.60
CA ILE A 77 32.71 -2.93 -16.80
C ILE A 77 31.44 -3.41 -17.50
N ALA A 78 31.57 -4.20 -18.58
CA ALA A 78 30.42 -4.68 -19.34
C ALA A 78 29.48 -5.54 -18.48
N ARG A 79 30.02 -6.40 -17.61
CA ARG A 79 29.24 -7.23 -16.70
C ARG A 79 28.44 -6.38 -15.71
N TYR A 80 29.09 -5.40 -15.08
CA TYR A 80 28.43 -4.54 -14.09
C TYR A 80 27.46 -3.55 -14.74
N ASP A 81 27.75 -3.05 -15.94
CA ASP A 81 26.85 -2.18 -16.70
C ASP A 81 25.57 -2.94 -17.07
N ALA A 82 25.69 -4.19 -17.55
CA ALA A 82 24.54 -5.06 -17.80
C ALA A 82 23.73 -5.33 -16.51
N ALA A 83 24.40 -5.60 -15.39
CA ALA A 83 23.73 -5.82 -14.11
C ALA A 83 22.99 -4.56 -13.60
N CYS A 84 23.56 -3.37 -13.77
CA CYS A 84 22.91 -2.09 -13.46
C CYS A 84 21.66 -1.90 -14.33
N ARG A 85 21.76 -2.08 -15.65
CA ARG A 85 20.62 -1.96 -16.58
C ARG A 85 19.48 -2.93 -16.25
N ARG A 86 19.81 -4.20 -15.97
CA ARG A 86 18.81 -5.19 -15.51
C ARG A 86 18.14 -4.75 -14.22
N GLY A 87 18.91 -4.25 -13.25
CA GLY A 87 18.37 -3.73 -12.00
C GLY A 87 17.42 -2.55 -12.19
N GLU A 88 17.73 -1.63 -13.12
CA GLU A 88 16.83 -0.52 -13.49
C GLU A 88 15.54 -1.01 -14.14
N GLN A 89 15.62 -1.98 -15.06
CA GLN A 89 14.46 -2.59 -15.71
C GLN A 89 13.55 -3.30 -14.69
N ILE A 90 14.13 -4.14 -13.83
CA ILE A 90 13.39 -4.82 -12.74
C ILE A 90 12.71 -3.79 -11.86
N GLN A 91 13.42 -2.74 -11.43
CA GLN A 91 12.83 -1.70 -10.58
C GLN A 91 11.67 -0.96 -11.26
N LYS A 92 11.74 -0.75 -12.58
CA LYS A 92 10.65 -0.13 -13.36
C LYS A 92 9.43 -1.04 -13.40
N LEU A 93 9.62 -2.32 -13.68
CA LEU A 93 8.54 -3.32 -13.73
C LEU A 93 7.91 -3.53 -12.35
N GLU A 94 8.69 -3.59 -11.27
CA GLU A 94 8.19 -3.70 -9.89
C GLU A 94 7.32 -2.49 -9.50
N ARG A 95 7.68 -1.28 -9.94
CA ARG A 95 6.83 -0.09 -9.73
C ARG A 95 5.51 -0.18 -10.48
N GLU A 96 5.53 -0.66 -11.72
CA GLU A 96 4.31 -0.86 -12.52
C GLU A 96 3.41 -1.94 -11.91
N LEU A 97 4.01 -3.03 -11.45
CA LEU A 97 3.33 -4.12 -10.75
C LEU A 97 2.62 -3.60 -9.49
N ASN A 98 3.31 -2.81 -8.65
CA ASN A 98 2.71 -2.20 -7.46
C ASN A 98 1.53 -1.26 -7.81
N GLN A 99 1.63 -0.51 -8.90
CA GLN A 99 0.53 0.35 -9.36
C GLN A 99 -0.68 -0.46 -9.84
N LEU A 100 -0.45 -1.55 -10.56
CA LEU A 100 -1.52 -2.45 -11.02
C LEU A 100 -2.19 -3.16 -9.85
N GLN A 101 -1.43 -3.65 -8.88
CA GLN A 101 -1.99 -4.21 -7.65
C GLN A 101 -2.90 -3.20 -6.94
N ALA A 102 -2.44 -1.95 -6.79
CA ALA A 102 -3.26 -0.88 -6.20
C ALA A 102 -4.52 -0.55 -7.02
N GLN A 103 -4.50 -0.74 -8.35
CA GLN A 103 -5.70 -0.58 -9.19
C GLN A 103 -6.67 -1.75 -9.03
N ILE A 104 -6.16 -2.98 -8.95
CA ILE A 104 -6.99 -4.18 -8.72
C ILE A 104 -7.71 -4.05 -7.38
N VAL A 105 -6.99 -3.70 -6.31
CA VAL A 105 -7.57 -3.49 -4.97
C VAL A 105 -8.71 -2.46 -4.99
N LYS A 106 -8.59 -1.37 -5.77
CA LYS A 106 -9.65 -0.35 -5.92
C LYS A 106 -10.89 -0.84 -6.68
N LEU A 107 -10.71 -1.79 -7.59
CA LEU A 107 -11.76 -2.34 -8.44
C LEU A 107 -12.44 -3.55 -7.82
N GLU A 108 -11.78 -4.24 -6.89
CA GLU A 108 -12.40 -5.30 -6.12
C GLU A 108 -13.60 -4.73 -5.33
N PRO A 109 -14.81 -5.29 -5.51
CA PRO A 109 -15.97 -4.84 -4.78
C PRO A 109 -15.80 -5.17 -3.31
N SER A 110 -15.59 -4.15 -2.47
CA SER A 110 -15.69 -4.33 -1.02
C SER A 110 -17.14 -4.71 -0.68
N PRO A 111 -17.37 -5.84 0.01
CA PRO A 111 -18.71 -6.29 0.38
C PRO A 111 -19.44 -5.30 1.30
N TYR A 112 -18.72 -4.33 1.87
CA TYR A 112 -19.26 -3.27 2.73
C TYR A 112 -19.50 -1.94 2.01
N ARG A 113 -19.17 -1.82 0.71
CA ARG A 113 -19.34 -0.57 -0.05
C ARG A 113 -20.82 -0.19 -0.28
N SER A 114 -21.70 -1.18 -0.41
CA SER A 114 -23.15 -1.01 -0.64
C SER A 114 -23.96 -0.76 0.64
N LEU A 115 -23.41 -1.05 1.82
CA LEU A 115 -24.09 -0.83 3.11
C LEU A 115 -23.98 0.61 3.62
N ARG A 116 -23.18 1.46 2.94
CA ARG A 116 -23.28 2.91 3.12
C ARG A 116 -24.51 3.44 2.41
N GLY A 117 -25.63 3.44 3.12
CA GLY A 117 -26.70 4.41 2.94
C GLY A 117 -26.18 5.84 3.15
N GLY A 118 -25.38 6.33 2.21
CA GLY A 118 -25.09 7.76 2.10
C GLY A 118 -26.39 8.43 1.70
N LYS A 119 -27.04 9.13 2.63
CA LYS A 119 -28.11 10.08 2.30
C LYS A 119 -27.56 10.97 1.16
N PRO A 120 -28.21 11.03 0.00
CA PRO A 120 -27.79 11.96 -1.03
C PRO A 120 -27.82 13.37 -0.42
N HIS A 121 -26.73 14.11 -0.59
CA HIS A 121 -26.68 15.52 -0.26
C HIS A 121 -27.85 16.20 -1.00
N GLN A 122 -28.91 16.55 -0.27
CA GLN A 122 -29.93 17.45 -0.77
C GLN A 122 -29.25 18.80 -1.00
N ARG A 123 -28.76 19.02 -2.21
CA ARG A 123 -28.66 20.37 -2.74
C ARG A 123 -30.09 20.85 -2.88
N SER A 124 -30.45 21.85 -2.08
CA SER A 124 -31.67 22.62 -2.23
C SER A 124 -31.70 23.23 -3.64
N ALA A 125 -32.33 22.53 -4.58
CA ALA A 125 -32.80 23.07 -5.83
C ALA A 125 -34.33 23.14 -5.71
N HIS A 126 -34.80 24.37 -5.63
CA HIS A 126 -36.21 24.72 -5.62
C HIS A 126 -36.76 24.57 -7.03
N GLU A 127 -37.42 23.46 -7.36
CA GLU A 127 -38.18 23.37 -8.61
C GLU A 127 -39.37 22.40 -8.52
N GLN A 128 -40.54 23.03 -8.31
CA GLN A 128 -41.83 22.83 -8.98
C GLN A 128 -42.25 21.42 -9.46
N TYR A 129 -43.34 20.95 -8.84
CA TYR A 129 -44.58 20.40 -9.46
C TYR A 129 -44.53 19.26 -10.51
N SER A 130 -45.15 18.12 -10.13
CA SER A 130 -46.18 17.31 -10.86
C SER A 130 -45.94 15.80 -10.65
N LYS A 131 -46.76 15.10 -9.85
CA LYS A 131 -48.04 14.42 -10.16
C LYS A 131 -47.92 13.10 -10.98
N HIS A 132 -48.29 12.02 -10.28
CA HIS A 132 -48.92 10.75 -10.70
C HIS A 132 -48.25 9.84 -11.76
N ASN A 133 -47.94 8.59 -11.38
CA ASN A 133 -48.84 7.46 -11.68
C ASN A 133 -48.44 6.16 -10.95
N GLU A 134 -49.42 5.56 -10.29
CA GLU A 134 -49.43 4.19 -9.77
C GLU A 134 -49.73 3.21 -10.91
N THR A 135 -49.14 2.00 -10.92
CA THR A 135 -49.79 0.66 -11.05
C THR A 135 -48.76 -0.47 -11.32
N PRO A 136 -49.10 -1.77 -11.09
CA PRO A 136 -48.24 -2.73 -10.38
C PRO A 136 -47.86 -4.00 -11.19
N SER A 137 -47.18 -4.93 -10.50
CA SER A 137 -47.10 -6.39 -10.74
C SER A 137 -45.96 -6.91 -11.61
N THR A 138 -45.04 -7.67 -11.00
CA THR A 138 -44.99 -9.14 -11.12
C THR A 138 -43.94 -9.73 -10.18
N ALA A 139 -44.35 -10.73 -9.39
CA ALA A 139 -43.50 -11.46 -8.47
C ALA A 139 -42.68 -12.52 -9.22
N ILE A 140 -41.36 -12.48 -9.09
CA ILE A 140 -40.46 -13.57 -9.46
C ILE A 140 -40.02 -14.22 -8.14
N LEU A 141 -40.35 -15.51 -7.97
CA LEU A 141 -39.82 -16.34 -6.90
C LEU A 141 -38.35 -16.63 -7.19
N GLU A 142 -37.45 -15.82 -6.64
CA GLU A 142 -36.01 -16.05 -6.68
C GLU A 142 -35.63 -17.05 -5.59
N VAL A 143 -35.17 -18.23 -6.03
CA VAL A 143 -34.66 -19.29 -5.15
C VAL A 143 -33.41 -18.76 -4.44
N ALA A 144 -33.48 -18.65 -3.11
CA ALA A 144 -32.40 -18.12 -2.30
C ALA A 144 -31.12 -18.95 -2.47
N PRO A 145 -29.98 -18.35 -2.89
CA PRO A 145 -28.70 -19.04 -2.93
C PRO A 145 -28.28 -19.44 -1.51
N PRO A 146 -27.59 -20.59 -1.35
CA PRO A 146 -27.17 -21.05 -0.03
C PRO A 146 -26.31 -19.99 0.67
N PRO A 147 -26.47 -19.80 1.99
CA PRO A 147 -25.77 -18.76 2.73
C PRO A 147 -24.26 -19.01 2.66
N VAL A 148 -23.57 -18.18 1.88
CA VAL A 148 -22.12 -18.12 1.89
C VAL A 148 -21.70 -17.68 3.29
N PRO A 149 -20.77 -18.36 3.98
CA PRO A 149 -20.30 -17.91 5.28
C PRO A 149 -19.66 -16.52 5.14
N ILE A 150 -20.32 -15.51 5.71
CA ILE A 150 -19.85 -14.12 5.67
C ILE A 150 -18.68 -14.00 6.64
N ALA A 151 -17.48 -13.88 6.07
CA ALA A 151 -16.26 -13.67 6.84
C ALA A 151 -16.33 -12.34 7.60
N PRO A 152 -15.87 -12.29 8.87
CA PRO A 152 -15.83 -11.05 9.63
C PRO A 152 -14.77 -10.09 9.05
N ALA A 153 -15.01 -8.80 9.18
CA ALA A 153 -14.13 -7.73 8.70
C ALA A 153 -13.72 -6.82 9.86
N ALA A 154 -12.46 -6.36 9.88
CA ALA A 154 -11.98 -5.39 10.86
C ALA A 154 -11.85 -4.00 10.22
N ILE A 155 -12.37 -3.00 10.93
CA ILE A 155 -12.27 -1.58 10.57
C ILE A 155 -11.36 -0.90 11.59
N LEU A 156 -10.30 -0.25 11.09
CA LEU A 156 -9.44 0.60 11.91
C LEU A 156 -10.12 1.97 12.09
N VAL A 157 -10.23 2.42 13.33
CA VAL A 157 -10.78 3.73 13.69
C VAL A 157 -9.64 4.63 14.16
N LEU A 158 -9.43 5.74 13.47
CA LEU A 158 -8.41 6.72 13.79
C LEU A 158 -9.06 8.00 14.29
N TYR A 159 -8.70 8.41 15.50
CA TYR A 159 -9.07 9.72 16.03
C TYR A 159 -8.00 10.73 15.63
N ARG A 160 -8.33 11.68 14.75
CA ARG A 160 -7.40 12.72 14.29
C ARG A 160 -8.16 13.97 13.84
N GLN A 161 -7.48 15.12 13.83
CA GLN A 161 -8.13 16.40 13.55
C GLN A 161 -8.45 16.60 12.06
N GLN A 162 -7.53 16.19 11.20
CA GLN A 162 -7.67 16.29 9.75
C GLN A 162 -6.84 15.21 9.07
N THR A 163 -7.05 15.03 7.77
CA THR A 163 -6.24 14.13 6.95
C THR A 163 -4.76 14.54 7.04
N ASN A 164 -3.88 13.58 7.34
CA ASN A 164 -2.44 13.75 7.60
C ASN A 164 -2.04 14.38 8.95
N ALA A 165 -2.99 14.70 9.84
CA ALA A 165 -2.64 15.07 11.22
C ALA A 165 -2.10 13.85 11.99
N PRO A 166 -1.26 14.08 13.02
CA PRO A 166 -0.86 13.03 13.96
C PRO A 166 -2.08 12.30 14.52
N VAL A 167 -1.99 10.97 14.60
CA VAL A 167 -3.04 10.14 15.18
C VAL A 167 -3.09 10.40 16.69
N HIS A 168 -4.24 10.83 17.19
CA HIS A 168 -4.46 11.08 18.61
C HIS A 168 -4.78 9.78 19.35
N ALA A 169 -5.67 8.96 18.80
CA ALA A 169 -6.02 7.66 19.36
C ALA A 169 -6.37 6.67 18.25
N VAL A 170 -6.27 5.38 18.54
CA VAL A 170 -6.65 4.29 17.64
C VAL A 170 -7.61 3.33 18.34
N ALA A 171 -8.61 2.86 17.61
CA ALA A 171 -9.52 1.80 18.02
C ALA A 171 -9.74 0.85 16.83
N ALA A 172 -10.39 -0.30 17.06
CA ALA A 172 -10.83 -1.17 15.98
C ALA A 172 -12.22 -1.73 16.25
N GLU A 173 -12.98 -1.94 15.20
CA GLU A 173 -14.31 -2.56 15.24
C GLU A 173 -14.29 -3.78 14.33
N VAL A 174 -14.70 -4.94 14.82
CA VAL A 174 -14.91 -6.15 14.01
C VAL A 174 -16.39 -6.29 13.73
N TRP A 175 -16.72 -6.39 12.45
CA TRP A 175 -18.08 -6.47 11.96
C TRP A 175 -18.30 -7.82 11.30
N GLN A 176 -19.47 -8.42 11.56
CA GLN A 176 -19.97 -9.54 10.79
C GLN A 176 -21.36 -9.15 10.30
N GLU A 177 -21.57 -9.24 8.99
CA GLU A 177 -22.79 -8.75 8.33
C GLU A 177 -23.04 -7.25 8.58
N ASN A 178 -23.95 -6.91 9.50
CA ASN A 178 -24.33 -5.54 9.86
C ASN A 178 -24.30 -5.29 11.37
N GLN A 179 -23.60 -6.16 12.12
CA GLN A 179 -23.46 -6.02 13.57
C GLN A 179 -21.98 -6.01 13.97
N PRO A 180 -21.56 -5.09 14.87
CA PRO A 180 -20.25 -5.14 15.47
C PRO A 180 -20.21 -6.34 16.43
N ILE A 181 -19.41 -7.35 16.11
CA ILE A 181 -19.21 -8.53 16.94
C ILE A 181 -18.08 -8.33 17.96
N ALA A 182 -17.18 -7.37 17.72
CA ALA A 182 -16.14 -7.00 18.66
C ALA A 182 -15.76 -5.53 18.51
N VAL A 183 -15.45 -4.87 19.64
CA VAL A 183 -14.93 -3.51 19.64
C VAL A 183 -13.69 -3.48 20.51
N VAL A 184 -12.55 -3.13 19.90
CA VAL A 184 -11.30 -2.85 20.60
C VAL A 184 -11.35 -1.40 21.06
N PRO A 185 -11.28 -1.13 22.38
CA PRO A 185 -11.42 0.22 22.91
C PRO A 185 -10.30 1.13 22.41
N ALA A 186 -10.59 2.44 22.36
CA ALA A 186 -9.61 3.41 21.91
C ALA A 186 -8.43 3.52 22.88
N ILE A 187 -7.22 3.65 22.34
CA ILE A 187 -6.01 3.95 23.11
C ILE A 187 -5.37 5.24 22.60
N HIS A 188 -5.03 6.15 23.52
CA HIS A 188 -4.28 7.36 23.22
C HIS A 188 -2.91 7.00 22.65
N CYS A 189 -2.57 7.60 21.51
CA CYS A 189 -1.26 7.51 20.88
C CYS A 189 -0.34 8.68 21.26
N MET A 190 -0.79 9.60 22.12
CA MET A 190 -0.03 10.77 22.53
C MET A 190 1.32 10.35 23.16
N GLY A 191 2.42 10.88 22.62
CA GLY A 191 3.79 10.55 23.06
C GLY A 191 4.39 9.31 22.39
N LEU A 192 3.64 8.56 21.58
CA LEU A 192 4.18 7.45 20.78
C LEU A 192 4.75 7.95 19.45
N LYS A 193 5.92 7.45 19.06
CA LYS A 193 6.47 7.63 17.71
C LYS A 193 5.64 6.83 16.69
N GLY A 194 5.58 7.30 15.44
CA GLY A 194 4.80 6.65 14.37
C GLY A 194 5.10 5.16 14.18
N ASP A 195 6.36 4.74 14.38
CA ASP A 195 6.74 3.33 14.32
C ASP A 195 6.08 2.49 15.42
N ARG A 196 5.92 3.04 16.63
CA ARG A 196 5.25 2.37 17.75
C ARG A 196 3.75 2.28 17.55
N VAL A 197 3.14 3.32 17.00
CA VAL A 197 1.71 3.29 16.62
C VAL A 197 1.49 2.22 15.54
N SER A 198 2.37 2.15 14.54
CA SER A 198 2.30 1.13 13.48
C SER A 198 2.51 -0.28 14.02
N ALA A 199 3.44 -0.47 14.97
CA ALA A 199 3.64 -1.76 15.64
C ALA A 199 2.40 -2.18 16.43
N TYR A 200 1.83 -1.27 17.20
CA TYR A 200 0.61 -1.52 17.97
C TYR A 200 -0.58 -1.90 17.08
N ILE A 201 -0.78 -1.21 15.95
CA ILE A 201 -1.82 -1.57 14.97
C ILE A 201 -1.61 -2.99 14.42
N LYS A 202 -0.36 -3.42 14.18
CA LYS A 202 -0.05 -4.78 13.74
C LYS A 202 -0.33 -5.82 14.83
N GLU A 203 0.03 -5.53 16.07
CA GLU A 203 -0.27 -6.40 17.22
C GLU A 203 -1.78 -6.56 17.41
N MET A 204 -2.53 -5.45 17.32
CA MET A 204 -3.99 -5.45 17.34
C MET A 204 -4.55 -6.34 16.23
N LEU A 205 -4.06 -6.19 14.99
CA LEU A 205 -4.48 -7.05 13.88
C LEU A 205 -4.17 -8.53 14.14
N ALA A 206 -3.01 -8.85 14.69
CA ALA A 206 -2.65 -10.23 15.03
C ALA A 206 -3.61 -10.83 16.08
N SER A 207 -4.01 -10.04 17.09
CA SER A 207 -5.03 -10.47 18.07
C SER A 207 -6.39 -10.69 17.41
N LEU A 208 -6.81 -9.78 16.51
CA LEU A 208 -8.07 -9.92 15.77
C LEU A 208 -8.04 -11.12 14.79
N ALA A 209 -6.89 -11.40 14.18
CA ALA A 209 -6.68 -12.57 13.34
C ALA A 209 -6.85 -13.87 14.13
N GLN A 210 -6.30 -13.93 15.35
CA GLN A 210 -6.40 -15.11 16.21
C GLN A 210 -7.83 -15.35 16.71
N GLN A 211 -8.58 -14.28 17.02
CA GLN A 211 -9.91 -14.39 17.61
C GLN A 211 -11.03 -14.51 16.58
N PHE A 212 -10.92 -13.79 15.46
CA PHE A 212 -11.99 -13.65 14.46
C PHE A 212 -11.56 -14.09 13.06
N GLY A 213 -10.32 -14.51 12.85
CA GLY A 213 -9.83 -14.90 11.51
C GLY A 213 -9.61 -13.74 10.56
N VAL A 214 -9.59 -12.49 11.05
CA VAL A 214 -9.41 -11.30 10.23
C VAL A 214 -7.94 -11.10 9.89
N THR A 215 -7.60 -11.13 8.60
CA THR A 215 -6.19 -11.06 8.14
C THR A 215 -5.70 -9.65 7.80
N ARG A 216 -6.62 -8.70 7.63
CA ARG A 216 -6.32 -7.29 7.30
C ARG A 216 -7.39 -6.35 7.83
N PHE A 217 -7.03 -5.09 8.04
CA PHE A 217 -8.02 -4.02 8.13
C PHE A 217 -8.55 -3.69 6.74
N GLU A 218 -9.82 -3.30 6.66
CA GLU A 218 -10.41 -2.76 5.43
C GLU A 218 -9.70 -1.48 4.98
N ASP A 219 -9.62 -1.24 3.67
CA ASP A 219 -8.96 -0.06 3.08
C ASP A 219 -9.63 1.27 3.50
N VAL A 220 -10.86 1.19 3.98
CA VAL A 220 -11.62 2.33 4.46
C VAL A 220 -11.44 2.48 5.96
N ILE A 221 -10.45 3.29 6.33
CA ILE A 221 -10.20 3.70 7.71
C ILE A 221 -11.31 4.69 8.14
N LYS A 222 -11.89 4.48 9.32
CA LYS A 222 -12.87 5.39 9.93
C LYS A 222 -12.14 6.52 10.62
N GLU A 223 -12.07 7.67 9.98
CA GLU A 223 -11.48 8.88 10.58
C GLU A 223 -12.53 9.63 11.38
N VAL A 224 -12.24 9.81 12.67
CA VAL A 224 -13.12 10.45 13.64
C VAL A 224 -12.42 11.70 14.18
N PRO A 225 -13.11 12.85 14.30
CA PRO A 225 -12.54 14.04 14.92
C PRO A 225 -12.08 13.76 16.36
N VAL A 226 -10.97 14.37 16.78
CA VAL A 226 -10.40 14.22 18.13
C VAL A 226 -11.41 14.58 19.23
N ALA A 227 -12.31 15.52 18.98
CA ALA A 227 -13.37 15.93 19.91
C ALA A 227 -14.32 14.78 20.30
N GLN A 228 -14.37 13.72 19.50
CA GLN A 228 -15.19 12.52 19.74
C GLN A 228 -14.37 11.36 20.34
N CYS A 229 -13.17 11.64 20.87
CA CYS A 229 -12.37 10.63 21.57
C CYS A 229 -13.14 10.12 22.81
N PRO A 230 -13.37 8.80 22.94
CA PRO A 230 -14.15 8.23 24.03
C PRO A 230 -13.35 8.04 25.34
N ILE A 231 -12.06 8.38 25.36
CA ILE A 231 -11.19 8.15 26.51
C ILE A 231 -11.29 9.34 27.49
N GLU A 232 -11.52 9.10 28.77
CA GLU A 232 -11.58 10.14 29.80
C GLU A 232 -10.51 9.92 30.90
N PRO A 233 -9.75 10.95 31.30
CA PRO A 233 -9.68 12.30 30.73
C PRO A 233 -8.89 12.36 29.41
N CYS A 234 -9.44 13.02 28.39
CA CYS A 234 -8.76 13.25 27.11
C CYS A 234 -8.08 14.63 27.09
N PRO A 235 -6.77 14.72 26.79
CA PRO A 235 -6.02 15.98 26.81
C PRO A 235 -6.38 16.94 25.66
N LEU A 236 -7.08 16.46 24.62
CA LEU A 236 -7.48 17.25 23.45
C LEU A 236 -8.99 17.48 23.39
N ARG A 237 -9.72 17.10 24.44
CA ARG A 237 -11.14 17.38 24.61
C ARG A 237 -11.24 18.58 25.55
N VAL A 238 -11.05 19.77 24.98
CA VAL A 238 -11.20 21.08 25.64
C VAL A 238 -12.55 21.68 25.25
#